data_AF-A0A383A2Y7-F1
#
_entry.id   AF-A0A383A2Y7-F1
#
_cell.length_a   1.000
_cell.length_b   1.000
_cell.length_c   1.000
_cell.angle_alpha   90.00
_cell.angle_beta   90.00
_cell.angle_gamma   90.00
#
_symmetry.space_group_name_H-M   'P 1'
#
loop_
_entity.id
_entity.type
_entity.pdbx_description
1 polymer ?
#
loop_
_entity_poly.entity_id
_entity_poly.type
_entity_poly.pdbx_seq_one_letter_code
_entity_poly.pdbx_strand_id
1 'polypeptide(L)'
;MVEREKIIPFVVTSGEPAGIGPDIVLSLAKRTDHKSFVVFANINVLMERAKMMGLNINFVRYKPNLKLSQVADNSLIIKDFGVSEDVVPGLLNQKNSAYVVNMIEEATLGCLSGQFKGLITAPVHKNIINRSDNEFLGHTEHISGICQSTRPIMTFISNSMRLALATTHAPLLTISGLIT
;
A
#
# COMPACT_ATOMS: atom_id res chain seq x y z
N MET A 1 -31.62 20.48 -0.40
CA MET A 1 -31.06 19.12 -0.28
C MET A 1 -29.56 19.28 -0.14
N VAL A 2 -29.00 18.97 1.03
CA VAL A 2 -27.54 19.06 1.23
C VAL A 2 -26.91 17.91 0.44
N GLU A 3 -26.22 18.20 -0.65
CA GLU A 3 -25.35 17.22 -1.31
C GLU A 3 -24.35 16.74 -0.25
N ARG A 4 -24.50 15.48 0.18
CA ARG A 4 -23.52 14.88 1.07
C ARG A 4 -22.20 14.82 0.30
N GLU A 5 -21.21 15.55 0.79
CA GLU A 5 -19.86 15.59 0.25
C GLU A 5 -19.38 14.16 -0.07
N LYS A 6 -19.02 13.90 -1.32
CA LYS A 6 -18.55 12.59 -1.77
C LYS A 6 -17.20 12.32 -1.10
N ILE A 7 -17.18 11.46 -0.10
CA ILE A 7 -15.94 11.07 0.59
C ILE A 7 -15.08 10.28 -0.38
N ILE A 8 -13.92 10.85 -0.76
CA ILE A 8 -12.90 10.17 -1.56
C ILE A 8 -11.98 9.40 -0.60
N PRO A 9 -11.88 8.07 -0.71
CA PRO A 9 -11.09 7.26 0.23
C PRO A 9 -9.59 7.35 -0.04
N PHE A 10 -8.78 6.99 0.95
CA PHE A 10 -7.37 6.66 0.77
C PHE A 10 -7.23 5.21 0.28
N VAL A 11 -6.16 4.94 -0.47
CA VAL A 11 -5.79 3.57 -0.85
C VAL A 11 -4.58 3.11 -0.03
N VAL A 12 -4.63 1.87 0.43
CA VAL A 12 -3.56 1.22 1.19
C VAL A 12 -3.12 -0.04 0.46
N THR A 13 -1.86 -0.15 0.02
CA THR A 13 -1.34 -1.41 -0.53
C THR A 13 -0.83 -2.30 0.60
N SER A 14 -1.18 -3.58 0.56
CA SER A 14 -0.75 -4.56 1.59
C SER A 14 0.71 -5.00 1.49
N GLY A 15 1.41 -4.65 0.40
CA GLY A 15 2.85 -4.86 0.25
C GLY A 15 3.21 -6.32 -0.07
N GLU A 16 4.37 -6.78 0.44
CA GLU A 16 4.85 -8.15 0.24
C GLU A 16 3.93 -9.16 0.96
N PRO A 17 3.26 -10.08 0.24
CA PRO A 17 2.27 -10.98 0.84
C PRO A 17 2.85 -11.97 1.85
N ALA A 18 4.14 -12.35 1.74
CA ALA A 18 4.79 -13.19 2.74
C ALA A 18 5.25 -12.40 3.97
N GLY A 19 5.33 -11.06 3.89
CA GLY A 19 5.80 -10.17 4.94
C GLY A 19 4.72 -9.85 5.99
N ILE A 20 4.98 -8.79 6.77
CA ILE A 20 4.06 -8.28 7.81
C ILE A 20 3.05 -7.24 7.29
N GLY A 21 3.15 -6.85 6.02
CA GLY A 21 2.25 -5.86 5.43
C GLY A 21 0.76 -6.25 5.54
N PRO A 22 0.39 -7.50 5.19
CA PRO A 22 -0.95 -8.05 5.46
C PRO A 22 -1.39 -7.88 6.92
N ASP A 23 -0.53 -8.20 7.88
CA ASP A 23 -0.81 -8.13 9.32
C ASP A 23 -1.05 -6.67 9.77
N ILE A 24 -0.25 -5.72 9.26
CA ILE A 24 -0.40 -4.30 9.57
C ILE A 24 -1.73 -3.77 9.04
N VAL A 25 -2.12 -4.08 7.80
CA VAL A 25 -3.36 -3.53 7.22
C VAL A 25 -4.61 -4.10 7.89
N LEU A 26 -4.55 -5.29 8.50
CA LEU A 26 -5.64 -5.82 9.34
C LEU A 26 -5.96 -4.91 10.52
N SER A 27 -4.98 -4.19 11.06
CA SER A 27 -5.21 -3.24 12.17
C SER A 27 -6.14 -2.08 11.79
N LEU A 28 -6.26 -1.75 10.51
CA LEU A 28 -7.15 -0.68 10.04
C LEU A 28 -8.62 -0.98 10.37
N ALA A 29 -9.02 -2.25 10.45
CA ALA A 29 -10.39 -2.65 10.77
C ALA A 29 -10.85 -2.11 12.14
N LYS A 30 -9.92 -1.92 13.08
CA LYS A 30 -10.19 -1.45 14.45
C LYS A 30 -10.29 0.07 14.58
N ARG A 31 -9.94 0.82 13.52
CA ARG A 31 -9.99 2.28 13.55
C ARG A 31 -11.42 2.79 13.42
N THR A 32 -11.73 3.92 14.05
CA THR A 32 -13.04 4.57 13.91
C THR A 32 -13.30 5.10 12.50
N ASP A 33 -12.25 5.42 11.74
CA ASP A 33 -12.28 5.92 10.37
C ASP A 33 -11.98 4.84 9.32
N HIS A 34 -12.09 3.54 9.67
CA HIS A 34 -11.73 2.43 8.77
C HIS A 34 -12.42 2.48 7.40
N LYS A 35 -13.62 3.07 7.32
CA LYS A 35 -14.42 3.25 6.09
C LYS A 35 -13.81 4.24 5.09
N SER A 36 -12.80 5.02 5.52
CA SER A 36 -12.05 5.95 4.68
C SER A 36 -10.90 5.28 3.91
N PHE A 37 -10.68 3.97 4.08
CA PHE A 37 -9.59 3.24 3.44
C PHE A 37 -10.11 2.13 2.53
N VAL A 38 -9.49 2.01 1.36
CA VAL A 38 -9.60 0.85 0.48
C VAL A 38 -8.26 0.14 0.47
N VAL A 39 -8.24 -1.11 0.91
CA VAL A 39 -7.02 -1.92 0.97
C VAL A 39 -6.89 -2.70 -0.34
N PHE A 40 -5.76 -2.55 -1.01
CA PHE A 40 -5.38 -3.36 -2.17
C PHE A 40 -4.60 -4.56 -1.62
N ALA A 41 -5.19 -5.74 -1.75
CA ALA A 41 -4.65 -6.98 -1.21
C ALA A 41 -5.27 -8.21 -1.88
N ASN A 42 -4.76 -9.39 -1.56
CA ASN A 42 -5.48 -10.63 -1.82
C ASN A 42 -6.37 -10.93 -0.61
N ILE A 43 -7.67 -11.09 -0.83
CA ILE A 43 -8.63 -11.27 0.26
C ILE A 43 -8.39 -12.56 1.05
N ASN A 44 -7.96 -13.64 0.39
CA ASN A 44 -7.71 -14.92 1.04
C ASN A 44 -6.46 -14.85 1.93
N VAL A 45 -5.39 -14.20 1.45
CA VAL A 45 -4.19 -13.92 2.26
C VAL A 45 -4.58 -13.15 3.53
N LEU A 46 -5.41 -12.11 3.43
CA LEU A 46 -5.85 -11.36 4.61
C LEU A 46 -6.72 -12.19 5.56
N MET A 47 -7.62 -13.02 5.03
CA MET A 47 -8.46 -13.92 5.85
C MET A 47 -7.61 -14.93 6.62
N GLU A 48 -6.62 -15.54 5.96
CA GLU A 48 -5.68 -16.46 6.60
C GLU A 48 -4.87 -15.78 7.70
N ARG A 49 -4.35 -14.58 7.42
CA ARG A 49 -3.61 -13.79 8.43
C ARG A 49 -4.48 -13.40 9.62
N ALA A 50 -5.70 -12.96 9.37
CA ALA A 50 -6.65 -12.65 10.42
C ALA A 50 -6.92 -13.89 11.30
N LYS A 51 -7.11 -15.06 10.69
CA LYS A 51 -7.27 -16.33 11.41
C LYS A 51 -6.05 -16.68 12.26
N MET A 52 -4.84 -16.57 11.72
CA MET A 52 -3.59 -16.82 12.46
C MET A 52 -3.44 -15.90 13.67
N MET A 53 -3.90 -14.65 13.55
CA MET A 53 -3.84 -13.64 14.61
C MET A 53 -5.05 -13.68 15.57
N GLY A 54 -6.02 -14.57 15.37
CA GLY A 54 -7.25 -14.61 16.16
C GLY A 54 -8.14 -13.38 16.01
N LEU A 55 -8.06 -12.69 14.86
CA LEU A 55 -8.85 -11.51 14.55
C LEU A 55 -10.14 -11.90 13.82
N ASN A 56 -11.28 -11.48 14.36
CA ASN A 56 -12.56 -11.55 13.66
C ASN A 56 -12.74 -10.25 12.86
N ILE A 57 -12.58 -10.27 11.54
CA ILE A 57 -12.69 -9.08 10.66
C ILE A 57 -13.64 -9.40 9.51
N ASN A 58 -14.54 -8.46 9.21
CA ASN A 58 -15.40 -8.57 8.04
C ASN A 58 -14.68 -8.03 6.80
N PHE A 59 -14.63 -8.81 5.72
CA PHE A 59 -14.02 -8.37 4.47
C PHE A 59 -15.10 -8.02 3.45
N VAL A 60 -15.09 -6.76 2.98
CA VAL A 60 -16.06 -6.22 2.04
C VAL A 60 -15.36 -5.91 0.73
N ARG A 61 -15.80 -6.50 -0.39
CA ARG A 61 -15.19 -6.20 -1.69
C ARG A 61 -15.48 -4.77 -2.13
N TYR A 62 -14.45 -4.05 -2.55
CA TYR A 62 -14.55 -2.70 -3.08
C TYR A 62 -15.34 -2.69 -4.39
N LYS A 63 -16.25 -1.72 -4.50
CA LYS A 63 -16.95 -1.37 -5.73
C LYS A 63 -16.96 0.17 -5.81
N PRO A 64 -16.83 0.78 -7.00
CA PRO A 64 -16.85 2.25 -7.14
C PRO A 64 -18.07 2.93 -6.50
N ASN A 65 -19.22 2.24 -6.48
CA ASN A 65 -20.48 2.75 -5.92
C ASN A 65 -20.83 2.14 -4.55
N LEU A 66 -19.85 1.62 -3.81
CA LEU A 66 -20.07 1.05 -2.49
C LEU A 66 -20.58 2.14 -1.53
N LYS A 67 -21.76 1.91 -0.94
CA LYS A 67 -22.32 2.82 0.07
C LYS A 67 -21.65 2.55 1.41
N LEU A 68 -20.90 3.51 1.94
CA LEU A 68 -20.20 3.35 3.23
C LEU A 68 -21.13 3.02 4.41
N SER A 69 -22.42 3.40 4.33
CA SER A 69 -23.43 3.03 5.32
C SER A 69 -23.74 1.53 5.38
N GLN A 70 -23.34 0.76 4.36
CA GLN A 70 -23.49 -0.70 4.31
C GLN A 70 -22.27 -1.43 4.88
N VAL A 71 -21.20 -0.72 5.20
CA VAL A 71 -19.98 -1.29 5.77
C VAL A 71 -20.13 -1.29 7.28
N ALA A 72 -20.26 -2.50 7.85
CA ALA A 72 -20.30 -2.70 9.28
C ALA A 72 -18.98 -2.27 9.93
N ASP A 73 -19.00 -2.02 11.24
CA ASP A 73 -17.75 -1.78 11.97
C ASP A 73 -16.88 -3.03 11.98
N ASN A 74 -15.58 -2.86 12.27
CA ASN A 74 -14.61 -3.96 12.25
C ASN A 74 -14.54 -4.66 10.87
N SER A 75 -14.61 -3.85 9.81
CA SER A 75 -14.56 -4.30 8.42
C SER A 75 -13.41 -3.66 7.65
N LEU A 76 -12.89 -4.38 6.65
CA LEU A 76 -11.99 -3.83 5.64
C LEU A 76 -12.64 -3.84 4.26
N ILE A 77 -12.50 -2.73 3.55
CA ILE A 77 -12.91 -2.62 2.15
C ILE A 77 -11.73 -3.04 1.28
N ILE A 78 -11.84 -4.16 0.57
CA ILE A 78 -10.74 -4.80 -0.16
C ILE A 78 -10.97 -4.70 -1.67
N LYS A 79 -10.02 -4.09 -2.39
CA LYS A 79 -9.87 -4.36 -3.82
C LYS A 79 -8.98 -5.59 -3.95
N ASP A 80 -9.54 -6.66 -4.51
CA ASP A 80 -8.92 -7.98 -4.53
C ASP A 80 -7.94 -8.10 -5.70
N PHE A 81 -6.71 -8.52 -5.39
CA PHE A 81 -5.64 -8.81 -6.35
C PHE A 81 -5.24 -10.28 -6.22
N GLY A 82 -5.14 -10.97 -7.36
CA GLY A 82 -4.71 -12.37 -7.39
C GLY A 82 -3.22 -12.52 -7.09
N VAL A 83 -2.87 -13.52 -6.28
CA VAL A 83 -1.51 -14.05 -6.16
C VAL A 83 -1.35 -15.20 -7.16
N SER A 84 -0.14 -15.42 -7.67
CA SER A 84 0.14 -16.47 -8.65
C SER A 84 0.42 -17.83 -8.00
N GLU A 85 0.88 -17.82 -6.76
CA GLU A 85 1.19 -19.01 -5.96
C GLU A 85 0.76 -18.82 -4.52
N ASP A 86 0.64 -19.93 -3.79
CA ASP A 86 0.32 -19.94 -2.37
C ASP A 86 1.32 -19.09 -1.56
N VAL A 87 0.79 -18.38 -0.57
CA VAL A 87 1.54 -17.45 0.26
C VAL A 87 1.77 -18.07 1.63
N VAL A 88 3.04 -18.31 1.97
CA VAL A 88 3.42 -18.77 3.30
C VAL A 88 4.07 -17.61 4.09
N PRO A 89 3.59 -17.29 5.31
CA PRO A 89 4.21 -16.29 6.18
C PRO A 89 5.72 -16.49 6.34
N GLY A 90 6.50 -15.44 6.06
CA GLY A 90 7.96 -15.45 6.18
C GLY A 90 8.71 -16.12 5.03
N LEU A 91 8.02 -16.76 4.07
CA LEU A 91 8.65 -17.43 2.94
C LEU A 91 8.38 -16.67 1.64
N LEU A 92 9.39 -15.93 1.17
CA LEU A 92 9.32 -15.12 -0.06
C LEU A 92 9.17 -16.02 -1.30
N ASN A 93 8.34 -15.60 -2.25
CA ASN A 93 8.14 -16.28 -3.53
C ASN A 93 8.11 -15.28 -4.69
N GLN A 94 9.11 -15.36 -5.58
CA GLN A 94 9.25 -14.43 -6.72
C GLN A 94 8.08 -14.47 -7.70
N LYS A 95 7.33 -15.59 -7.75
CA LYS A 95 6.15 -15.69 -8.61
C LYS A 95 5.03 -14.75 -8.16
N ASN A 96 5.05 -14.29 -6.91
CA ASN A 96 4.10 -13.33 -6.36
C ASN A 96 4.58 -11.86 -6.48
N SER A 97 5.71 -11.58 -7.11
CA SER A 97 6.21 -10.21 -7.26
C SER A 97 5.30 -9.32 -8.11
N ALA A 98 4.70 -9.88 -9.17
CA ALA A 98 3.77 -9.15 -10.03
C ALA A 98 2.55 -8.64 -9.23
N TYR A 99 2.07 -9.41 -8.26
CA TYR A 99 1.01 -8.99 -7.35
C TYR A 99 1.38 -7.69 -6.60
N VAL A 100 2.62 -7.59 -6.10
CA VAL A 100 3.09 -6.40 -5.36
C VAL A 100 3.18 -5.18 -6.28
N VAL A 101 3.79 -5.34 -7.45
CA VAL A 101 3.99 -4.24 -8.42
C VAL A 101 2.64 -3.73 -8.94
N ASN A 102 1.75 -4.63 -9.36
CA ASN A 102 0.43 -4.28 -9.89
C ASN A 102 -0.43 -3.49 -8.87
N MET A 103 -0.35 -3.84 -7.58
CA MET A 103 -1.06 -3.09 -6.54
C MET A 103 -0.55 -1.65 -6.42
N ILE A 104 0.77 -1.44 -6.47
CA ILE A 104 1.36 -0.09 -6.38
C ILE A 104 1.00 0.72 -7.62
N GLU A 105 1.10 0.12 -8.80
CA GLU A 105 0.78 0.77 -10.07
C GLU A 105 -0.68 1.23 -10.11
N GLU A 106 -1.62 0.31 -9.87
CA GLU A 106 -3.04 0.62 -9.93
C GLU A 106 -3.45 1.62 -8.83
N ALA A 107 -2.86 1.53 -7.64
CA ALA A 107 -3.13 2.49 -6.57
C ALA A 107 -2.60 3.90 -6.91
N THR A 108 -1.43 3.99 -7.54
CA THR A 108 -0.84 5.25 -8.00
C THR A 108 -1.70 5.89 -9.09
N LEU A 109 -2.10 5.13 -10.10
CA LEU A 109 -3.01 5.59 -11.16
C LEU A 109 -4.38 6.01 -10.61
N GLY A 110 -4.88 5.28 -9.61
CA GLY A 110 -6.11 5.65 -8.90
C GLY A 110 -6.00 6.98 -8.15
N CYS A 111 -4.82 7.31 -7.59
CA CYS A 111 -4.58 8.64 -7.02
C CYS A 111 -4.50 9.72 -8.09
N LEU A 112 -3.78 9.49 -9.19
CA LEU A 112 -3.63 10.44 -10.29
C LEU A 112 -4.97 10.76 -10.98
N SER A 113 -5.89 9.79 -11.06
CA SER A 113 -7.24 9.99 -11.62
C SER A 113 -8.26 10.57 -10.63
N GLY A 114 -7.86 10.82 -9.38
CA GLY A 114 -8.76 11.34 -8.33
C GLY A 114 -9.74 10.31 -7.76
N GLN A 115 -9.58 9.02 -8.09
CA GLN A 115 -10.34 7.93 -7.47
C GLN A 115 -10.00 7.79 -5.98
N PHE A 116 -8.74 8.02 -5.60
CA PHE A 116 -8.26 7.99 -4.23
C PHE A 116 -7.59 9.29 -3.84
N LYS A 117 -7.78 9.72 -2.59
CA LYS A 117 -7.22 10.96 -2.05
C LYS A 117 -5.72 10.89 -1.76
N GLY A 118 -5.19 9.68 -1.59
CA GLY A 118 -3.77 9.45 -1.35
C GLY A 118 -3.45 7.97 -1.21
N LEU A 119 -2.18 7.65 -1.39
CA LEU A 119 -1.62 6.30 -1.34
C LEU A 119 -0.80 6.11 -0.06
N ILE A 120 -1.07 5.02 0.65
CA ILE A 120 -0.31 4.54 1.81
C ILE A 120 0.24 3.16 1.44
N THR A 121 1.53 2.93 1.63
CA THR A 121 2.19 1.68 1.23
C THR A 121 2.66 0.90 2.46
N ALA A 122 2.31 -0.38 2.53
CA ALA A 122 2.94 -1.30 3.46
C ALA A 122 4.32 -1.78 2.92
N PRO A 123 5.17 -2.39 3.76
CA PRO A 123 6.51 -2.80 3.35
C PRO A 123 6.52 -3.81 2.19
N VAL A 124 7.54 -3.71 1.33
CA VAL A 124 7.80 -4.64 0.21
C VAL A 124 9.24 -5.14 0.27
N HIS A 125 9.53 -6.25 -0.39
CA HIS A 125 10.87 -6.84 -0.41
C HIS A 125 11.54 -6.67 -1.78
N LYS A 126 12.31 -5.60 -1.98
CA LYS A 126 12.93 -5.24 -3.29
C LYS A 126 13.68 -6.39 -3.96
N ASN A 127 14.46 -7.16 -3.18
CA ASN A 127 15.29 -8.23 -3.72
C ASN A 127 14.48 -9.39 -4.32
N ILE A 128 13.25 -9.66 -3.85
CA ILE A 128 12.43 -10.73 -4.44
C ILE A 128 11.79 -10.25 -5.75
N ILE A 129 11.41 -8.97 -5.81
CA ILE A 129 10.86 -8.34 -7.01
C ILE A 129 11.91 -8.26 -8.13
N ASN A 130 13.15 -7.90 -7.80
CA ASN A 130 14.24 -7.83 -8.79
C ASN A 130 14.70 -9.21 -9.30
N ARG A 131 14.33 -10.31 -8.63
CA ARG A 131 14.56 -11.67 -9.13
C ARG A 131 13.52 -12.13 -10.16
N SER A 132 12.43 -11.38 -10.30
CA SER A 132 11.33 -11.69 -11.20
C SER A 132 11.28 -10.68 -12.34
N ASP A 133 12.29 -10.65 -13.22
CA ASP A 133 12.39 -9.86 -14.47
C ASP A 133 11.88 -8.40 -14.46
N ASN A 134 11.66 -7.82 -13.28
CA ASN A 134 11.07 -6.53 -13.02
C ASN A 134 12.14 -5.65 -12.39
N GLU A 135 12.42 -4.50 -13.00
CA GLU A 135 13.33 -3.53 -12.41
C GLU A 135 12.57 -2.71 -11.33
N PHE A 136 12.81 -3.02 -10.06
CA PHE A 136 12.19 -2.36 -8.92
C PHE A 136 13.26 -1.81 -7.96
N LEU A 137 13.59 -0.54 -8.13
CA LEU A 137 14.54 0.17 -7.27
C LEU A 137 13.95 0.50 -5.89
N GLY A 138 12.62 0.68 -5.82
CA GLY A 138 11.89 0.99 -4.60
C GLY A 138 10.55 1.65 -4.87
N HIS A 139 9.76 1.82 -3.80
CA HIS A 139 8.46 2.51 -3.87
C HIS A 139 8.61 3.91 -4.46
N THR A 140 9.56 4.69 -3.95
CA THR A 140 9.72 6.09 -4.34
C THR A 140 10.04 6.21 -5.83
N GLU A 141 10.99 5.44 -6.32
CA GLU A 141 11.41 5.46 -7.72
C GLU A 141 10.28 4.97 -8.64
N HIS A 142 9.61 3.87 -8.28
CA HIS A 142 8.52 3.31 -9.07
C HIS A 142 7.31 4.25 -9.15
N ILE A 143 6.86 4.79 -8.02
CA ILE A 143 5.76 5.76 -7.97
C ILE A 143 6.14 7.04 -8.72
N SER A 144 7.37 7.54 -8.56
CA SER A 144 7.82 8.75 -9.25
C SER A 144 7.80 8.59 -10.77
N GLY A 145 8.19 7.41 -11.28
CA GLY A 145 8.13 7.06 -12.69
C GLY A 145 6.70 7.14 -13.25
N ILE A 146 5.73 6.55 -12.56
CA ILE A 146 4.31 6.59 -12.95
C ILE A 146 3.77 8.04 -12.91
N CYS A 147 4.12 8.78 -11.86
CA CYS A 147 3.72 10.18 -11.70
C CYS A 147 4.40 11.15 -12.69
N GLN A 148 5.33 10.67 -13.53
CA GLN A 148 6.18 11.51 -14.40
C GLN A 148 6.90 12.62 -13.61
N SER A 149 7.15 12.36 -12.31
CA SER A 149 7.86 13.27 -11.43
C SER A 149 9.34 12.93 -11.46
N THR A 150 10.18 13.94 -11.60
CA THR A 150 11.62 13.74 -11.78
C THR A 150 12.41 13.87 -10.47
N ARG A 151 11.82 14.43 -9.40
CA ARG A 151 12.55 14.75 -8.15
C ARG A 151 11.68 14.57 -6.90
N PRO A 152 11.43 13.32 -6.45
CA PRO A 152 10.73 13.08 -5.19
C PRO A 152 11.61 13.48 -4.00
N ILE A 153 11.01 14.08 -2.97
CA ILE A 153 11.69 14.44 -1.71
C ILE A 153 11.25 13.49 -0.61
N MET A 154 12.19 12.77 -0.01
CA MET A 154 11.93 11.92 1.14
C MET A 154 11.81 12.76 2.41
N THR A 155 10.68 12.62 3.11
CA THR A 155 10.39 13.35 4.34
C THR A 155 9.91 12.40 5.43
N PHE A 156 10.39 12.61 6.66
CA PHE A 156 9.93 11.95 7.87
C PHE A 156 9.14 12.94 8.73
N ILE A 157 7.93 12.56 9.11
CA ILE A 157 7.01 13.43 9.85
C ILE A 157 6.52 12.69 11.09
N SER A 158 6.56 13.38 12.23
CA SER A 158 5.97 12.98 13.51
C SER A 158 5.26 14.19 14.13
N ASN A 159 4.64 14.01 15.29
CA ASN A 159 3.98 15.12 16.00
C ASN A 159 4.95 16.21 16.47
N SER A 160 6.22 15.87 16.73
CA SER A 160 7.22 16.78 17.26
C SER A 160 8.26 17.24 16.23
N MET A 161 8.39 16.56 15.09
CA MET A 161 9.46 16.81 14.13
C MET A 161 9.04 16.55 12.68
N ARG A 162 9.49 17.42 11.78
CA ARG A 162 9.43 17.24 10.32
C ARG A 162 10.85 17.36 9.77
N LEU A 163 11.32 16.33 9.09
CA LEU A 163 12.68 16.24 8.54
C LEU A 163 12.60 15.85 7.07
N ALA A 164 13.10 16.71 6.18
CA ALA A 164 13.30 16.37 4.77
C ALA A 164 14.78 16.11 4.51
N LEU A 165 15.09 15.17 3.63
CA LEU A 165 16.45 14.82 3.25
C LEU A 165 16.82 15.43 1.90
N ALA A 166 17.94 16.17 1.85
CA ALA A 166 18.51 16.63 0.58
C ALA A 166 19.11 15.48 -0.24
N THR A 167 19.63 14.46 0.43
CA THR A 167 20.16 13.22 -0.17
C THR A 167 19.60 12.01 0.58
N THR A 168 19.25 10.94 -0.12
CA THR A 168 18.72 9.71 0.50
C THR A 168 19.80 8.64 0.66
N HIS A 169 19.71 7.52 -0.06
CA HIS A 169 20.63 6.38 0.07
C HIS A 169 21.89 6.60 -0.78
N ALA A 170 22.79 7.47 -0.31
CA ALA A 170 24.09 7.73 -0.95
C ALA A 170 25.25 7.34 -0.01
N PRO A 171 26.37 6.78 -0.54
CA PRO A 171 27.59 6.61 0.24
C PRO A 171 28.08 7.93 0.83
N LEU A 172 28.56 7.93 2.08
CA LEU A 172 28.95 9.16 2.78
C LEU A 172 29.97 10.01 2.00
N LEU A 173 30.94 9.36 1.34
CA LEU A 173 31.99 10.02 0.56
C LEU A 173 31.45 10.82 -0.64
N THR A 174 30.25 10.54 -1.14
CA THR A 174 29.69 11.24 -2.31
C THR A 174 28.79 12.41 -1.94
N ILE A 175 28.39 12.54 -0.67
CA ILE A 175 27.34 13.49 -0.24
C ILE A 175 27.70 14.93 -0.60
N SER A 176 28.94 15.38 -0.32
CA SER A 176 29.33 16.77 -0.58
C SER A 176 29.24 17.15 -2.07
N GLY A 177 29.46 16.19 -2.97
CA GLY A 177 29.34 16.41 -4.42
C GLY A 177 27.90 16.38 -4.95
N LEU A 178 26.93 15.90 -4.15
CA LEU A 178 25.51 15.85 -4.52
C LEU A 178 24.73 17.11 -4.11
N ILE A 179 25.31 17.97 -3.28
CA ILE A 179 24.69 19.22 -2.85
C ILE A 179 25.05 20.32 -3.86
N THR A 180 24.05 20.81 -4.59
CA THR A 180 24.17 21.81 -5.67
C THR A 180 23.30 23.03 -5.41
#